data_AF-A0A7K0VH37-F1
#
_entry.id   AF-A0A7K0VH37-F1
#
_cell.length_a   1.000
_cell.length_b   1.000
_cell.length_c   1.000
_cell.angle_alpha   90.00
_cell.angle_beta   90.00
_cell.angle_gamma   90.00
#
_symmetry.space_group_name_H-M   'P 1'
#
loop_
_entity.id
_entity.type
_entity.pdbx_description
1 polymer ?
#
loop_
_entity_poly.entity_id
_entity_poly.type
_entity_poly.pdbx_seq_one_letter_code
_entity_poly.pdbx_strand_id
1 'polypeptide(L)'
;LWEGPVGSGAKIASALLAFKQVRHEVTEDPSPGRSGERFAATPALGLFRADISENGDVMVSENRLRSAISQSILSDDLAGQVARLIGAPWDEELEPYRCAHEGSTVRALHAVV
;
A
#
# COMPACT_ATOMS: atom_id res chain seq x y z
N LEU A 1 -18.52 7.53 -8.87
CA LEU A 1 -18.68 6.92 -7.53
C LEU A 1 -18.56 5.43 -7.73
N TRP A 2 -17.65 4.78 -7.02
CA TRP A 2 -17.48 3.33 -7.08
C TRP A 2 -18.69 2.64 -6.40
N GLU A 3 -19.31 1.67 -7.07
CA GLU A 3 -20.51 0.94 -6.60
C GLU A 3 -20.21 -0.55 -6.41
N GLY A 4 -18.97 -0.89 -6.04
CA GLY A 4 -18.58 -2.27 -5.76
C GLY A 4 -19.02 -2.74 -4.37
N PRO A 5 -19.17 -4.07 -4.15
CA PRO A 5 -19.39 -4.59 -2.81
C PRO A 5 -18.24 -4.24 -1.87
N VAL A 6 -18.55 -3.88 -0.62
CA VAL A 6 -17.54 -3.62 0.42
C VAL A 6 -16.59 -4.81 0.59
N GLY A 7 -15.30 -4.52 0.72
CA GLY A 7 -14.23 -5.50 0.86
C GLY A 7 -13.78 -6.12 -0.46
N SER A 8 -14.22 -5.58 -1.60
CA SER A 8 -13.74 -6.01 -2.92
C SER A 8 -12.24 -5.74 -3.09
N GLY A 9 -11.73 -4.62 -2.57
CA GLY A 9 -10.31 -4.30 -2.62
C GLY A 9 -9.49 -5.36 -1.88
N ALA A 10 -9.93 -5.73 -0.67
CA ALA A 10 -9.30 -6.79 0.11
C ALA A 10 -9.33 -8.16 -0.61
N LYS A 11 -10.45 -8.51 -1.27
CA LYS A 11 -10.57 -9.75 -2.06
C LYS A 11 -9.62 -9.76 -3.26
N ILE A 12 -9.55 -8.65 -3.99
CA ILE A 12 -8.66 -8.51 -5.14
C ILE A 12 -7.19 -8.61 -4.70
N ALA A 13 -6.78 -7.83 -3.69
CA ALA A 13 -5.42 -7.86 -3.17
C ALA A 13 -5.03 -9.28 -2.70
N SER A 14 -5.95 -9.96 -1.98
CA SER A 14 -5.73 -11.33 -1.53
C SER A 14 -5.58 -12.33 -2.68
N ALA A 15 -6.40 -12.20 -3.73
CA ALA A 15 -6.30 -13.05 -4.91
C ALA A 15 -4.97 -12.82 -5.66
N LEU A 16 -4.50 -11.58 -5.74
CA LEU A 16 -3.24 -11.22 -6.40
C LEU A 16 -2.01 -11.75 -5.65
N LEU A 17 -2.07 -11.99 -4.34
CA LEU A 17 -0.97 -12.60 -3.57
C LEU A 17 -0.60 -14.02 -4.03
N ALA A 18 -1.49 -14.72 -4.75
CA ALA A 18 -1.15 -16.00 -5.36
C ALA A 18 -0.01 -15.88 -6.40
N PHE A 19 0.17 -14.70 -6.99
CA PHE A 19 1.19 -14.41 -8.00
C PHE A 19 2.42 -13.75 -7.35
N LYS A 20 3.32 -14.57 -6.82
CA LYS A 20 4.46 -14.13 -5.99
C LYS A 20 5.42 -13.09 -6.60
N GLN A 21 5.41 -12.93 -7.92
CA GLN A 21 6.26 -11.97 -8.62
C GLN A 21 5.54 -10.66 -8.96
N VAL A 22 4.23 -10.59 -8.75
CA VAL A 22 3.41 -9.43 -9.13
C VAL A 22 3.52 -8.36 -8.05
N ARG A 23 3.87 -7.15 -8.49
CA ARG A 23 3.71 -5.92 -7.71
C ARG A 23 2.34 -5.34 -8.02
N HIS A 24 1.61 -4.96 -6.99
CA HIS A 24 0.29 -4.37 -7.18
C HIS A 24 -0.07 -3.38 -6.08
N GLU A 25 -0.94 -2.46 -6.45
CA GLU A 25 -1.68 -1.58 -5.56
C GLU A 25 -3.17 -1.74 -5.85
N VAL A 26 -3.97 -1.82 -4.79
CA VAL A 26 -5.42 -1.87 -4.87
C VAL A 26 -5.95 -0.85 -3.88
N THR A 27 -6.86 0.02 -4.34
CA THR A 27 -7.57 0.96 -3.49
C THR A 27 -9.06 0.63 -3.48
N GLU A 28 -9.69 0.85 -2.32
CA GLU A 28 -11.13 0.78 -2.14
C GLU A 28 -11.60 2.13 -1.61
N ASP A 29 -12.52 2.77 -2.33
CA ASP A 29 -13.10 4.04 -1.91
C ASP A 29 -13.90 3.87 -0.60
N PRO A 30 -14.02 4.91 0.24
CA PRO A 30 -14.85 4.87 1.44
C PRO A 30 -16.32 4.57 1.10
N SER A 31 -16.99 3.88 2.02
CA SER A 31 -18.43 3.58 1.93
C SER A 31 -19.13 3.98 3.23
N PRO A 32 -20.48 4.09 3.26
CA PRO A 32 -21.18 4.50 4.48
C PRO A 32 -20.80 3.65 5.70
N GLY A 33 -20.17 4.29 6.70
CA GLY A 33 -19.72 3.63 7.93
C GLY A 33 -18.37 2.90 7.84
N ARG A 34 -17.63 3.03 6.74
CA ARG A 34 -16.32 2.40 6.56
C ARG A 34 -15.33 3.30 5.81
N SER A 35 -14.14 3.45 6.38
CA SER A 35 -13.03 4.15 5.73
C SER A 35 -12.63 3.49 4.42
N GLY A 36 -12.05 4.27 3.51
CA GLY A 36 -11.39 3.71 2.34
C GLY A 36 -10.17 2.90 2.78
N GLU A 37 -9.69 2.03 1.90
CA GLU A 37 -8.51 1.21 2.15
C GLU A 37 -7.53 1.23 1.00
N ARG A 38 -6.26 1.08 1.33
CA ARG A 38 -5.17 0.88 0.38
C ARG A 38 -4.44 -0.40 0.73
N PHE A 39 -4.17 -1.19 -0.31
CA PHE A 39 -3.37 -2.40 -0.27
C PHE A 39 -2.22 -2.22 -1.25
N ALA A 40 -0.99 -2.52 -0.82
CA ALA A 40 0.18 -2.55 -1.68
C ALA A 40 0.94 -3.84 -1.42
N ALA A 41 1.41 -4.51 -2.46
CA ALA A 41 2.24 -5.69 -2.28
C ALA A 41 3.41 -5.71 -3.23
N THR A 42 4.57 -6.09 -2.70
CA THR A 42 5.78 -6.35 -3.49
C THR A 42 6.36 -7.72 -3.15
N PRO A 43 7.11 -8.35 -4.07
CA PRO A 43 7.79 -9.61 -3.78
C PRO A 43 8.74 -9.54 -2.58
N ALA A 44 9.37 -8.39 -2.33
CA ALA A 44 10.36 -8.25 -1.27
C ALA A 44 9.73 -7.88 0.09
N LEU A 45 8.64 -7.11 0.10
CA LEU A 45 8.06 -6.55 1.33
C LEU A 45 6.75 -7.25 1.77
N GLY A 46 6.13 -8.04 0.89
CA GLY A 46 4.83 -8.66 1.17
C GLY A 46 3.68 -7.65 1.12
N LEU A 47 2.57 -7.95 1.79
CA LEU A 47 1.37 -7.11 1.79
C LEU A 47 1.45 -6.00 2.85
N PHE A 48 1.25 -4.77 2.39
CA PHE A 48 0.87 -3.61 3.18
C PHE A 48 -0.64 -3.36 3.06
N ARG A 49 -1.26 -2.98 4.18
CA ARG A 49 -2.66 -2.56 4.25
C ARG A 49 -2.77 -1.35 5.17
N ALA A 50 -3.54 -0.36 4.75
CA ALA A 50 -3.89 0.79 5.56
C ALA A 50 -5.31 1.28 5.26
N ASP A 51 -5.94 1.87 6.28
CA ASP A 51 -7.09 2.73 6.07
C ASP A 51 -6.61 4.06 5.48
N ILE A 52 -7.40 4.65 4.58
CA ILE A 52 -7.11 5.95 3.97
C ILE A 52 -8.22 6.96 4.27
N SER A 53 -7.83 8.23 4.40
CA SER A 53 -8.76 9.36 4.51
C SER A 53 -9.47 9.62 3.18
N GLU A 54 -10.48 10.48 3.20
CA GLU A 54 -11.16 10.94 1.97
C GLU A 54 -10.19 11.63 0.98
N ASN A 55 -9.08 12.17 1.48
CA ASN A 55 -8.04 12.80 0.67
C ASN A 55 -6.96 11.81 0.19
N GLY A 56 -7.04 10.53 0.60
CA GLY A 56 -6.06 9.49 0.27
C GLY A 56 -4.90 9.37 1.25
N ASP A 57 -4.91 10.09 2.38
CA ASP A 57 -3.85 9.99 3.39
C ASP A 57 -3.93 8.66 4.14
N VAL A 58 -2.78 8.02 4.37
CA VAL A 58 -2.72 6.82 5.23
C VAL A 58 -3.02 7.18 6.68
N MET A 59 -4.03 6.52 7.24
CA MET A 59 -4.45 6.70 8.63
C MET A 59 -3.75 5.68 9.53
N VAL A 60 -3.02 6.18 10.53
CA VAL A 60 -2.31 5.34 11.51
C VAL A 60 -2.92 5.55 12.89
N SER A 61 -3.38 4.46 13.51
CA SER A 61 -3.94 4.53 14.87
C SER A 61 -2.86 4.83 15.91
N GLU A 62 -3.27 5.49 16.99
CA GLU A 62 -2.40 5.79 18.14
C GLU A 62 -1.71 4.53 18.67
N ASN A 63 -2.42 3.39 18.73
CA ASN A 63 -1.84 2.14 19.21
C ASN A 63 -0.71 1.60 18.31
N ARG A 64 -0.84 1.80 16.98
CA ARG A 64 0.24 1.45 16.03
C ARG A 64 1.44 2.39 16.19
N LEU A 65 1.21 3.70 16.40
CA LEU A 65 2.29 4.65 16.69
C LEU A 65 3.01 4.32 18.00
N ARG A 66 2.27 4.04 19.07
CA ARG A 66 2.85 3.60 20.36
C ARG A 66 3.69 2.33 20.18
N SER A 67 3.20 1.38 19.38
CA SER A 67 3.93 0.14 19.09
C SER A 67 5.24 0.41 18.33
N ALA A 68 5.21 1.30 17.33
CA ALA A 68 6.42 1.71 16.60
C ALA A 68 7.44 2.40 17.51
N ILE A 69 7.00 3.30 18.40
CA ILE A 69 7.88 3.95 19.39
C ILE A 69 8.52 2.91 20.32
N SER A 70 7.74 1.96 20.83
CA SER A 70 8.26 0.90 21.69
C SER A 70 9.28 0.02 20.96
N GLN A 71 9.05 -0.29 19.68
CA GLN A 71 9.97 -1.07 18.86
C GLN A 71 11.24 -0.28 18.51
N SER A 72 11.12 1.02 18.25
CA SER A 72 12.26 1.85 17.90
C SER A 72 13.26 2.04 19.04
N ILE A 73 12.85 1.87 20.29
CA ILE A 73 13.77 1.89 21.44
C ILE A 73 14.85 0.79 21.32
N LEU A 74 14.49 -0.35 20.73
CA LEU A 74 15.42 -1.46 20.54
C LEU A 74 16.27 -1.31 19.26
N SER A 75 15.69 -0.73 18.20
CA SER A 75 16.37 -0.60 16.90
C SER A 75 17.08 0.74 16.68
N ASP A 76 16.87 1.72 17.55
CA ASP A 76 17.29 3.13 17.41
C ASP A 76 16.86 3.76 16.05
N ASP A 77 15.70 3.34 15.54
CA ASP A 77 15.20 3.76 14.22
C ASP A 77 13.70 4.04 14.23
N LEU A 78 13.29 5.17 14.81
CA LEU A 78 11.88 5.58 14.80
C LEU A 78 11.43 5.99 13.39
N ALA A 79 12.29 6.64 12.62
CA ALA A 79 11.97 7.12 11.28
C ALA A 79 11.61 5.96 10.34
N GLY A 80 12.40 4.87 10.35
CA GLY A 80 12.12 3.67 9.56
C GLY A 80 10.85 2.95 10.01
N GLN A 81 10.54 2.92 11.31
CA GLN A 81 9.28 2.35 11.80
C GLN A 81 8.07 3.15 11.31
N VAL A 82 8.14 4.48 11.39
CA VAL A 82 7.08 5.37 10.86
C VAL A 82 6.95 5.22 9.35
N ALA A 83 8.06 5.17 8.61
CA ALA A 83 8.06 4.97 7.16
C ALA A 83 7.35 3.67 6.76
N ARG A 84 7.57 2.57 7.50
CA ARG A 84 6.85 1.30 7.28
C ARG A 84 5.37 1.41 7.63
N LEU A 85 5.00 2.13 8.70
CA LEU A 85 3.60 2.31 9.08
C LEU A 85 2.79 3.05 8.00
N ILE A 86 3.41 4.00 7.31
CA ILE A 86 2.76 4.78 6.24
C ILE A 86 2.90 4.15 4.85
N GLY A 87 3.62 3.03 4.72
CA GLY A 87 3.76 2.29 3.46
C GLY A 87 4.88 2.80 2.54
N ALA A 88 5.75 3.71 2.99
CA ALA A 88 6.76 4.34 2.15
C ALA A 88 7.70 3.36 1.39
N PRO A 89 8.18 2.24 1.99
CA PRO A 89 8.98 1.26 1.25
C PRO A 89 8.21 0.58 0.09
N TRP A 90 6.90 0.40 0.23
CA TRP A 90 6.06 -0.12 -0.85
C TRP A 90 5.87 0.94 -1.93
N ASP A 91 5.65 2.19 -1.54
CA ASP A 91 5.58 3.32 -2.47
C ASP A 91 6.86 3.42 -3.31
N GLU A 92 8.03 3.34 -2.70
CA GLU A 92 9.32 3.39 -3.42
C GLU A 92 9.46 2.28 -4.48
N GLU A 93 9.08 1.04 -4.15
CA GLU A 93 9.10 -0.06 -5.11
C GLU A 93 8.05 0.06 -6.21
N LEU A 94 6.90 0.67 -5.92
CA LEU A 94 5.78 0.82 -6.86
C LEU A 94 5.88 2.07 -7.73
N GLU A 95 6.60 3.10 -7.27
CA GLU A 95 6.69 4.39 -7.93
C GLU A 95 7.09 4.30 -9.41
N PRO A 96 8.07 3.45 -9.83
CA PRO A 96 8.41 3.31 -11.25
C PRO A 96 7.25 2.84 -12.14
N TYR A 97 6.24 2.19 -11.58
CA TYR A 97 5.08 1.64 -12.31
C TYR A 97 3.89 2.59 -12.33
N ARG A 98 3.82 3.59 -11.44
CA ARG A 98 2.74 4.61 -11.43
C ARG A 98 2.80 5.52 -12.65
N CYS A 99 3.99 5.71 -13.21
CA CYS A 99 4.17 6.43 -14.45
C CYS A 99 3.58 5.73 -15.68
N ALA A 100 2.99 4.53 -15.59
CA ALA A 100 2.42 3.81 -16.75
C ALA A 100 0.91 4.04 -16.97
N HIS A 101 0.33 5.09 -16.37
CA HIS A 101 -1.07 5.47 -16.53
C HIS A 101 -1.36 6.12 -17.90
N GLU A 102 -2.64 6.15 -18.28
CA GLU A 102 -3.17 6.63 -19.56
C GLU A 102 -2.64 8.04 -19.91
N GLY A 103 -1.91 8.14 -21.02
CA GLY A 103 -1.19 9.36 -21.45
C GLY A 103 0.33 9.33 -21.23
N SER A 104 0.86 8.33 -20.52
CA SER A 104 2.30 8.11 -20.40
C SER A 104 2.92 7.52 -21.66
N THR A 105 4.01 8.12 -22.13
CA THR A 105 4.86 7.59 -23.20
C THR A 105 5.88 6.57 -22.70
N VAL A 106 5.95 6.32 -21.39
CA VAL A 106 6.95 5.46 -20.77
C VAL A 106 6.44 4.01 -20.74
N ARG A 107 6.85 3.23 -21.74
CA ARG A 107 6.81 1.77 -21.67
C ARG A 107 8.05 1.28 -20.95
N ALA A 108 7.91 0.84 -19.70
CA ALA A 108 8.96 0.09 -19.01
C ALA A 108 9.04 -1.33 -19.63
N LEU A 109 9.83 -1.49 -20.69
CA LEU A 109 10.21 -2.80 -21.21
C LEU A 109 11.35 -3.35 -20.35
N HIS A 110 11.06 -4.34 -19.51
CA HIS A 110 12.09 -5.11 -18.82
C HIS A 110 12.85 -5.94 -19.86
N ALA A 111 14.04 -5.48 -20.27
CA ALA A 111 14.95 -6.29 -21.06
C ALA A 111 15.60 -7.33 -20.14
N VAL A 112 15.30 -8.61 -20.37
CA VAL A 112 16.09 -9.72 -19.82
C VAL A 112 17.28 -9.90 -20.77
N VAL A 113 18.50 -9.79 -20.24
CA VAL A 113 19.73 -10.22 -20.92
C VAL A 113 20.02 -11.66 -20.53
#